data_AF-J9GMC8-F1
#
_entry.id   AF-J9GMC8-F1
#
_cell.length_a   1.000
_cell.length_b   1.000
_cell.length_c   1.000
_cell.angle_alpha   90.00
_cell.angle_beta   90.00
_cell.angle_gamma   90.00
#
_symmetry.space_group_name_H-M   'P 1'
#
loop_
_entity.id
_entity.type
_entity.pdbx_description
1 polymer ?
#
loop_
_entity_poly.entity_id
_entity_poly.type
_entity_poly.pdbx_seq_one_letter_code
_entity_poly.pdbx_strand_id
1 'polypeptide(L)'
;MKKIFGALLCAGALTACQGNDANVSGTLDVNADTLLVYFSASGRDFKVDTVQLNNKQFSVQLPDTALNQVFLFAMKDGMTNRSEKVELLLLPGKKV
;
A
#
# COMPACT_ATOMS: atom_id res chain seq x y z
N MET A 1 11.74 9.74 -28.83
CA MET A 1 11.59 8.27 -28.64
C MET A 1 11.06 8.04 -27.23
N LYS A 2 9.80 7.59 -27.09
CA LYS A 2 9.08 7.47 -25.82
C LYS A 2 9.24 6.02 -25.32
N LYS A 3 10.11 5.78 -24.34
CA LYS A 3 10.27 4.45 -23.72
C LYS A 3 9.18 4.28 -22.66
N ILE A 4 8.11 3.58 -23.01
CA ILE A 4 7.05 3.20 -22.08
C ILE A 4 7.55 1.94 -21.37
N PHE A 5 8.25 2.10 -20.25
CA PHE A 5 8.53 0.98 -19.34
C PHE A 5 7.26 0.70 -18.55
N GLY A 6 6.48 -0.28 -19.00
CA GLY A 6 5.40 -0.86 -18.21
C GLY A 6 6.02 -1.58 -17.01
N ALA A 7 5.98 -0.95 -15.85
CA ALA A 7 6.31 -1.60 -14.58
C ALA A 7 5.24 -2.67 -14.32
N LEU A 8 5.61 -3.93 -14.53
CA LEU A 8 4.80 -5.10 -14.20
C LEU A 8 4.81 -5.24 -12.67
N LEU A 9 3.77 -4.71 -12.00
CA LEU A 9 3.57 -4.84 -10.56
C LEU A 9 3.18 -6.28 -10.21
N CYS A 10 4.18 -7.11 -9.93
CA CYS A 10 3.96 -8.41 -9.31
C CYS A 10 3.53 -8.20 -7.85
N ALA A 11 2.22 -8.19 -7.60
CA ALA A 11 1.66 -8.23 -6.26
C ALA A 11 1.99 -9.58 -5.60
N GLY A 12 3.08 -9.62 -4.82
CA GLY A 12 3.40 -10.75 -3.95
C GLY A 12 2.33 -10.93 -2.87
N ALA A 13 2.04 -12.18 -2.53
CA ALA A 13 0.96 -12.58 -1.64
C ALA A 13 0.93 -11.79 -0.32
N LEU A 14 -0.22 -11.16 -0.03
CA LEU A 14 -0.50 -10.46 1.22
C LEU A 14 -0.77 -11.50 2.32
N THR A 15 0.14 -11.65 3.28
CA THR A 15 -0.06 -12.50 4.46
C THR A 15 -0.61 -11.65 5.62
N ALA A 16 -1.91 -11.77 5.90
CA ALA A 16 -2.47 -11.22 7.14
C ALA A 16 -2.15 -12.18 8.31
N CYS A 17 -1.24 -11.78 9.20
CA CYS A 17 -0.95 -12.50 10.45
C CYS A 17 -1.90 -12.06 11.56
N GLN A 18 -2.33 -13.01 12.40
CA GLN A 18 -3.29 -12.82 13.48
C GLN A 18 -2.80 -11.83 14.54
N GLY A 19 -3.54 -10.72 14.67
CA GLY A 19 -3.48 -9.68 15.69
C GLY A 19 -4.62 -8.69 15.43
N ASN A 20 -4.98 -7.85 16.39
CA ASN A 20 -5.98 -6.77 16.22
C ASN A 20 -5.60 -5.74 15.13
N ASP A 21 -4.44 -5.90 14.49
CA ASP A 21 -3.96 -5.09 13.40
C ASP A 21 -3.60 -6.00 12.22
N ALA A 22 -4.08 -5.67 11.03
CA ALA A 22 -3.70 -6.32 9.79
C ALA A 22 -2.39 -5.71 9.30
N ASN A 23 -1.31 -6.52 9.26
CA ASN A 23 -0.07 -6.11 8.63
C ASN A 23 -0.14 -6.35 7.12
N VAL A 24 0.07 -5.29 6.34
CA VAL A 24 0.13 -5.32 4.88
C VAL A 24 1.55 -5.04 4.47
N SER A 25 2.17 -5.99 3.79
CA SER A 25 3.52 -5.84 3.27
C SER A 25 3.59 -6.28 1.82
N GLY A 26 4.58 -5.76 1.11
CA GLY A 26 4.78 -6.10 -0.29
C GLY A 26 6.00 -5.42 -0.88
N THR A 27 6.20 -5.67 -2.17
CA THR A 27 7.27 -5.06 -2.96
C THR A 27 6.65 -4.18 -4.04
N LEU A 28 7.11 -2.94 -4.18
CA LEU A 28 6.71 -1.99 -5.20
C LEU A 28 7.93 -1.55 -6.00
N ASP A 29 7.92 -1.82 -7.30
CA ASP A 29 8.98 -1.35 -8.21
C ASP A 29 8.74 0.11 -8.63
N VAL A 30 8.94 1.02 -7.69
CA VAL A 30 8.76 2.48 -7.84
C VAL A 30 10.06 3.22 -7.51
N ASN A 31 10.24 4.40 -8.10
CA ASN A 31 11.39 5.25 -7.82
C ASN A 31 11.05 6.22 -6.69
N ALA A 32 10.88 5.69 -5.48
CA ALA A 32 10.51 6.46 -4.29
C ALA A 32 11.19 5.88 -3.05
N ASP A 33 11.50 6.77 -2.10
CA ASP A 33 12.04 6.39 -0.80
C ASP A 33 10.89 6.20 0.22
N THR A 34 9.73 6.78 -0.06
CA THR A 34 8.63 6.82 0.89
C THR A 34 7.28 6.60 0.18
N LEU A 35 6.35 5.96 0.87
CA LEU A 35 4.95 5.82 0.49
C LEU A 35 4.07 6.66 1.38
N LEU A 36 3.14 7.39 0.77
CA LEU A 36 2.00 7.96 1.46
C LEU A 36 0.86 6.95 1.41
N VAL A 37 0.37 6.55 2.59
CA VAL A 37 -0.65 5.51 2.74
C VAL A 37 -1.94 6.17 3.20
N TYR A 38 -2.98 6.13 2.37
CA TYR A 38 -4.33 6.47 2.80
C TYR A 38 -5.10 5.21 3.08
N PHE A 39 -5.77 5.12 4.22
CA PHE A 39 -6.58 3.95 4.54
C PHE A 39 -7.90 4.32 5.19
N SER A 40 -8.95 3.55 4.92
CA SER A 40 -10.26 3.69 5.54
C SER A 40 -10.91 2.35 5.82
N ALA A 41 -11.46 2.21 7.03
CA ALA A 41 -12.25 1.05 7.46
C ALA A 41 -13.66 1.00 6.84
N SER A 42 -14.13 2.10 6.26
CA SER A 42 -15.49 2.19 5.67
C SER A 42 -15.56 2.99 4.37
N GLY A 43 -14.42 3.45 3.84
CA GLY A 43 -14.33 4.30 2.65
C GLY A 43 -14.81 5.75 2.84
N ARG A 44 -15.29 6.12 4.03
CA ARG A 44 -15.79 7.48 4.31
C ARG A 44 -14.73 8.39 4.92
N ASP A 45 -14.01 7.87 5.91
CA ASP A 45 -12.99 8.61 6.65
C ASP A 45 -11.62 8.01 6.36
N PHE A 46 -10.81 8.72 5.58
CA PHE A 46 -9.45 8.31 5.25
C PHE A 46 -8.47 8.87 6.27
N LYS A 47 -7.71 7.96 6.89
CA LYS A 47 -6.50 8.28 7.64
C LYS A 47 -5.32 8.27 6.69
N VAL A 48 -4.28 9.03 7.05
CA VAL A 48 -3.04 9.12 6.28
C VAL A 48 -1.88 8.70 7.17
N ASP A 49 -0.96 7.93 6.60
CA ASP A 49 0.31 7.54 7.21
C ASP A 49 1.44 7.59 6.17
N THR A 50 2.67 7.52 6.63
CA THR A 50 3.87 7.60 5.80
C THR A 50 4.82 6.44 6.13
N VAL A 51 5.17 5.65 5.12
CA VAL A 51 5.98 4.43 5.30
C VAL A 51 7.23 4.52 4.44
N GLN A 52 8.39 4.20 5.00
CA GLN A 52 9.64 4.14 4.23
C GLN A 52 9.68 2.87 3.37
N LEU A 53 10.12 3.02 2.12
CA LEU A 53 10.46 1.92 1.23
C LEU A 53 11.89 1.48 1.52
N ASN A 54 12.06 0.24 1.97
CA ASN A 54 13.36 -0.37 2.18
C ASN A 54 13.61 -1.36 1.05
N ASN A 55 14.53 -1.05 0.13
CA ASN A 55 14.81 -1.89 -1.04
C ASN A 55 13.54 -2.30 -1.81
N LYS A 56 12.67 -1.33 -2.12
CA LYS A 56 11.36 -1.54 -2.78
C LYS A 56 10.32 -2.26 -1.94
N GLN A 57 10.63 -2.66 -0.71
CA GLN A 57 9.70 -3.33 0.19
C GLN A 57 9.04 -2.33 1.14
N PHE A 58 7.79 -2.60 1.51
CA PHE A 58 7.06 -1.84 2.51
C PHE A 58 6.31 -2.77 3.46
N SER A 59 6.00 -2.27 4.66
CA SER A 59 5.12 -2.92 5.63
C SER A 59 4.35 -1.83 6.36
N VAL A 60 3.02 -1.97 6.45
CA VAL A 60 2.14 -1.04 7.14
C VAL A 60 1.15 -1.80 8.01
N GLN A 61 1.01 -1.37 9.25
CA GLN A 61 -0.01 -1.90 10.15
C GLN A 61 -1.29 -1.10 9.96
N LEU A 62 -2.37 -1.80 9.65
CA LEU A 62 -3.69 -1.23 9.49
C LEU A 62 -4.60 -1.77 10.60
N PRO A 63 -5.58 -0.99 11.06
CA PRO A 63 -6.53 -1.49 12.04
C PRO A 63 -7.27 -2.72 11.47
N ASP A 64 -7.40 -3.79 12.27
CA ASP A 64 -8.19 -4.97 11.89
C ASP A 64 -9.66 -4.57 11.81
N THR A 65 -10.11 -4.29 10.60
CA THR A 65 -11.49 -3.93 10.32
C THR A 65 -12.01 -4.76 9.18
N ALA A 66 -13.32 -4.93 9.14
CA ALA A 66 -13.99 -5.82 8.19
C ALA A 66 -13.73 -5.45 6.73
N LEU A 67 -13.29 -4.24 6.39
CA LEU A 67 -12.90 -3.86 5.03
C LEU A 67 -11.99 -2.63 5.09
N ASN A 68 -10.76 -2.75 4.59
CA ASN A 68 -9.85 -1.61 4.47
C ASN A 68 -9.65 -1.26 2.99
N GLN A 69 -10.06 -0.05 2.59
CA GLN A 69 -9.60 0.55 1.34
C GLN A 69 -8.27 1.25 1.61
N VAL A 70 -7.23 0.89 0.85
CA VAL A 70 -5.88 1.42 1.02
C VAL A 70 -5.38 1.97 -0.31
N PHE A 71 -4.90 3.21 -0.30
CA PHE A 71 -4.20 3.83 -1.42
C PHE A 71 -2.76 4.12 -1.03
N LEU A 72 -1.84 3.63 -1.84
CA LEU A 72 -0.41 3.85 -1.70
C LEU A 72 0.04 4.80 -2.80
N PHE A 73 0.70 5.89 -2.45
CA PHE A 73 1.28 6.84 -3.39
C PHE A 73 2.79 6.92 -3.19
N ALA A 74 3.54 6.69 -4.27
CA ALA A 74 4.98 6.91 -4.27
C ALA A 74 5.29 8.39 -4.00
N MET A 75 6.21 8.65 -3.06
CA MET A 75 6.74 9.97 -2.76
C MET A 75 8.23 10.03 -3.05
N LYS A 76 8.62 11.05 -3.81
CA LYS A 76 10.02 11.36 -4.09
C LYS A 76 10.25 12.85 -3.89
N ASP A 77 11.33 13.21 -3.20
CA ASP A 77 11.70 14.60 -2.92
C ASP A 77 10.56 15.40 -2.24
N GLY A 78 9.77 14.74 -1.39
CA GLY A 78 8.61 15.33 -0.71
C GLY A 78 7.36 15.55 -1.58
N MET A 79 7.39 15.13 -2.85
CA MET A 79 6.26 15.24 -3.78
C MET A 79 5.61 13.89 -4.03
N THR A 80 4.27 13.87 -4.06
CA THR A 80 3.48 12.68 -4.40
C THR A 80 3.40 12.51 -5.91
N ASN A 81 3.72 11.30 -6.40
CA ASN A 81 3.51 10.93 -7.79
C ASN A 81 2.20 10.16 -7.95
N ARG A 82 1.14 10.85 -8.37
CA ARG A 82 -0.19 10.24 -8.57
C ARG A 82 -0.23 9.18 -9.67
N SER A 83 0.73 9.19 -10.60
CA SER A 83 0.84 8.18 -11.67
C SER A 83 1.34 6.83 -11.13
N GLU A 84 1.96 6.82 -9.95
CA GLU A 84 2.45 5.64 -9.25
C GLU A 84 1.58 5.37 -8.01
N LYS A 85 0.26 5.32 -8.23
CA LYS A 85 -0.75 4.94 -7.22
C LYS A 85 -1.02 3.45 -7.30
N VAL A 86 -0.99 2.77 -6.16
CA VAL A 86 -1.54 1.43 -6.00
C VAL A 86 -2.78 1.50 -5.11
N GLU A 87 -3.87 0.88 -5.55
CA GLU A 87 -5.12 0.78 -4.81
C GLU A 87 -5.33 -0.67 -4.41
N LEU A 88 -5.50 -0.88 -3.11
CA LEU A 88 -5.68 -2.20 -2.51
C LEU A 88 -7.01 -2.19 -1.77
N LEU A 89 -7.87 -3.15 -2.11
CA LEU A 89 -9.04 -3.48 -1.32
C LEU A 89 -8.72 -4.71 -0.49
N LEU A 90 -8.59 -4.51 0.82
CA LEU A 90 -8.35 -5.60 1.75
C LEU A 90 -9.68 -6.15 2.21
N LEU A 91 -9.94 -7.39 1.80
CA LEU A 91 -11.11 -8.14 2.24
C LEU A 91 -10.83 -8.73 3.62
N PRO A 92 -11.87 -8.83 4.47
CA PRO A 92 -11.70 -9.48 5.76
C PRO A 92 -11.27 -10.91 5.52
N GLY A 93 -10.24 -11.36 6.24
CA GLY A 93 -9.85 -12.76 6.19
C GLY A 93 -11.05 -13.63 6.60
N LYS A 94 -11.45 -14.59 5.76
CA LYS A 94 -12.24 -15.70 6.28
C LYS A 94 -11.36 -16.39 7.31
N LYS A 95 -11.84 -16.49 8.56
CA LYS A 95 -11.30 -17.48 9.50
C LYS A 95 -11.42 -18.84 8.79
N VAL A 96 -10.29 -19.42 8.41
CA VAL A 96 -10.19 -20.84 8.04
C VAL A 96 -10.14 -21.63 9.33
#